data_AF-A0A2Z7B343-F1
#
_entry.id   AF-A0A2Z7B343-F1
#
_cell.length_a   1.000
_cell.length_b   1.000
_cell.length_c   1.000
_cell.angle_alpha   90.00
_cell.angle_beta   90.00
_cell.angle_gamma   90.00
#
_symmetry.space_group_name_H-M   'P 1'
#
loop_
_entity.id
_entity.type
_entity.pdbx_description
1 polymer ?
#
loop_
_entity_poly.entity_id
_entity_poly.type
_entity_poly.pdbx_seq_one_letter_code
_entity_poly.pdbx_strand_id
1 'polypeptide(L)'
;MAAEGQWENAAAGAAAGVATVSFSHPLDVIRTRFQVNDGRSLNLPTYKNTPHALFTIARTEGFRGLYAGFYPAVLGSTVSWALYFYFYSKAKQRYLRDRDVLSPGLHLASAAEAGGLVSFCTNPIWLIKTRLQLQTPQHARPYSGFHDALRTILTEEGWRALYRGLVPGLFLVTHGAIQFTAYEELRKVVINIRTEESGDNFNSPDDLLDSIDYAVLGASSKLTSTLLTYPFQARLKYEKPFLHIFRVPRYMDSWHVVKETARYEGLRGFYRGITANVLKNAPAASITFIVYENVLTMLKLRKRKDL
;
A
#
# COMPACT_ATOMS: atom_id res chain seq x y z
N MET A 1 -10.79 -33.71 -4.94
CA MET A 1 -9.33 -33.52 -4.79
C MET A 1 -8.82 -32.11 -5.08
N ALA A 2 -9.37 -31.32 -6.03
CA ALA A 2 -8.88 -29.95 -6.30
C ALA A 2 -9.21 -28.89 -5.21
N ALA A 3 -10.26 -29.08 -4.42
CA ALA A 3 -10.67 -28.15 -3.36
C ALA A 3 -9.87 -28.30 -2.05
N GLU A 4 -9.26 -29.47 -1.80
CA GLU A 4 -8.58 -29.75 -0.52
C GLU A 4 -7.25 -29.03 -0.35
N GLY A 5 -6.55 -28.67 -1.43
CA GLY A 5 -5.31 -27.87 -1.35
C GLY A 5 -5.55 -26.36 -1.33
N GLN A 6 -6.76 -25.91 -1.66
CA GLN A 6 -7.06 -24.48 -1.81
C GLN A 6 -7.13 -23.75 -0.46
N TRP A 7 -7.71 -24.38 0.56
CA TRP A 7 -7.79 -23.76 1.90
C TRP A 7 -6.42 -23.74 2.60
N GLU A 8 -5.56 -24.73 2.36
CA GLU A 8 -4.19 -24.77 2.90
C GLU A 8 -3.34 -23.63 2.33
N ASN A 9 -3.39 -23.44 1.01
CA ASN A 9 -2.71 -22.32 0.35
C ASN A 9 -3.29 -20.96 0.81
N ALA A 10 -4.62 -20.87 0.99
CA ALA A 10 -5.26 -19.66 1.50
C ALA A 10 -4.85 -19.36 2.95
N ALA A 11 -4.77 -20.38 3.81
CA ALA A 11 -4.34 -20.24 5.20
C ALA A 11 -2.85 -19.87 5.31
N ALA A 12 -2.00 -20.53 4.53
CA ALA A 12 -0.57 -20.20 4.43
C ALA A 12 -0.36 -18.78 3.91
N GLY A 13 -1.10 -18.37 2.88
CA GLY A 13 -1.09 -17.01 2.35
C GLY A 13 -1.57 -15.97 3.38
N ALA A 14 -2.63 -16.26 4.13
CA ALA A 14 -3.13 -15.38 5.18
C ALA A 14 -2.12 -15.22 6.33
N ALA A 15 -1.53 -16.32 6.80
CA ALA A 15 -0.50 -16.31 7.85
C ALA A 15 0.76 -15.54 7.40
N ALA A 16 1.23 -15.80 6.17
CA ALA A 16 2.34 -15.06 5.57
C ALA A 16 2.05 -13.57 5.43
N GLY A 17 0.83 -13.22 5.04
CA GLY A 17 0.37 -11.83 4.97
C GLY A 17 0.41 -11.13 6.32
N VAL A 18 -0.16 -11.77 7.36
CA VAL A 18 -0.18 -11.20 8.73
C VAL A 18 1.23 -11.05 9.29
N ALA A 19 2.10 -12.05 9.12
CA ALA A 19 3.49 -11.98 9.58
C ALA A 19 4.26 -10.86 8.89
N THR A 20 4.10 -10.74 7.56
CA THR A 20 4.76 -9.71 6.77
C THR A 20 4.29 -8.31 7.14
N VAL A 21 2.97 -8.12 7.31
CA VAL A 21 2.42 -6.84 7.76
C VAL A 21 2.94 -6.51 9.15
N SER A 22 2.97 -7.48 10.08
CA SER A 22 3.49 -7.26 11.44
C SER A 22 4.94 -6.77 11.44
N PHE A 23 5.80 -7.43 10.66
CA PHE A 23 7.21 -7.01 10.54
C PHE A 23 7.36 -5.64 9.85
N SER A 24 6.55 -5.38 8.83
CA SER A 24 6.66 -4.17 8.01
C SER A 24 5.98 -2.94 8.62
N HIS A 25 5.08 -3.14 9.59
CA HIS A 25 4.22 -2.08 10.10
C HIS A 25 4.98 -0.95 10.81
N PRO A 26 6.04 -1.19 11.60
CA PRO A 26 6.86 -0.11 12.16
C PRO A 26 7.44 0.82 11.09
N LEU A 27 7.90 0.26 9.96
CA LEU A 27 8.41 1.04 8.83
C LEU A 27 7.29 1.80 8.10
N ASP A 28 6.07 1.24 8.07
CA ASP A 28 4.89 1.95 7.56
C ASP A 28 4.53 3.17 8.40
N VAL A 29 4.58 3.05 9.74
CA VAL A 29 4.35 4.19 10.64
C VAL A 29 5.39 5.28 10.39
N ILE A 30 6.67 4.91 10.32
CA ILE A 30 7.76 5.85 10.06
C ILE A 30 7.60 6.53 8.70
N ARG A 31 7.30 5.76 7.64
CA ARG A 31 7.04 6.31 6.31
C ARG A 31 5.87 7.30 6.33
N THR A 32 4.75 6.93 6.96
CA THR A 32 3.58 7.80 7.03
C THR A 32 3.86 9.09 7.78
N ARG A 33 4.63 9.05 8.88
CA ARG A 33 5.02 10.26 9.62
C ARG A 33 6.01 11.13 8.87
N PHE A 34 6.98 10.53 8.17
CA PHE A 34 7.89 11.29 7.31
C PHE A 34 7.19 11.99 6.16
N GLN A 35 6.17 11.35 5.59
CA GLN A 35 5.39 11.90 4.47
C GLN A 35 4.40 12.99 4.87
N VAL A 36 4.15 13.18 6.17
CA VAL A 36 3.25 14.24 6.67
C VAL A 36 4.02 15.32 7.41
N ASN A 37 5.28 15.07 7.80
CA ASN A 37 6.10 16.08 8.44
C ASN A 37 6.68 17.06 7.41
N ASP A 38 6.09 18.24 7.34
CA ASP A 38 6.53 19.35 6.47
C ASP A 38 7.74 20.12 7.01
N GLY A 39 8.21 19.79 8.23
CA GLY A 39 9.22 20.60 8.93
C GLY A 39 8.73 21.99 9.36
N ARG A 40 7.45 22.30 9.12
CA ARG A 40 6.77 23.57 9.47
C ARG A 40 6.06 23.52 10.82
N SER A 41 5.59 22.35 11.22
CA SER A 41 4.84 22.19 12.47
C SER A 41 5.81 22.00 13.64
N LEU A 42 5.92 23.02 14.50
CA LEU A 42 6.68 23.00 15.76
C LEU A 42 6.31 21.82 16.69
N ASN A 43 5.15 21.20 16.47
CA ASN A 43 4.59 20.09 17.26
C ASN A 43 4.74 18.71 16.61
N LEU A 44 5.49 18.57 15.51
CA LEU A 44 5.85 17.25 14.97
C LEU A 44 7.35 16.99 15.19
N PRO A 45 7.74 15.83 15.75
CA PRO A 45 9.14 15.50 15.93
C PRO A 45 9.84 15.39 14.57
N THR A 46 10.85 16.23 14.36
CA THR A 46 11.72 16.17 13.18
C THR A 46 12.70 15.02 13.34
N TYR A 47 12.48 13.94 12.61
CA TYR A 47 13.41 12.82 12.59
C TYR A 47 14.48 13.04 11.53
N LYS A 48 15.76 12.82 11.90
CA LYS A 48 16.88 12.98 10.96
C LYS A 48 16.96 11.84 9.95
N ASN A 49 16.76 10.60 10.41
CA ASN A 49 16.92 9.36 9.62
C ASN A 49 15.90 8.31 10.06
N THR A 50 15.65 7.29 9.22
CA THR A 50 14.73 6.16 9.54
C THR A 50 15.08 5.43 10.85
N PRO A 51 16.35 5.08 11.16
CA PRO A 51 16.68 4.43 12.43
C PRO A 51 16.48 5.36 13.64
N HIS A 52 16.79 6.65 13.47
CA HIS A 52 16.54 7.66 14.49
C HIS A 52 15.04 7.80 14.76
N ALA A 53 14.20 7.79 13.72
CA ALA A 53 12.74 7.80 13.86
C ALA A 53 12.25 6.56 14.62
N LEU A 54 12.73 5.37 14.25
CA LEU A 54 12.38 4.12 14.92
C LEU A 54 12.70 4.17 16.42
N PHE A 55 13.94 4.54 16.77
CA PHE A 55 14.37 4.61 18.16
C PHE A 55 13.63 5.69 18.95
N THR A 56 13.41 6.86 18.33
CA THR A 56 12.68 7.97 18.97
C THR A 56 11.25 7.54 19.29
N ILE A 57 10.52 6.97 18.32
CA ILE A 57 9.14 6.53 18.51
C ILE A 57 9.06 5.42 19.57
N ALA A 58 9.97 4.45 19.50
CA ALA A 58 10.04 3.38 20.50
C ALA A 58 10.25 3.93 21.91
N ARG A 59 11.08 4.97 22.08
CA ARG A 59 11.37 5.57 23.38
C ARG A 59 10.29 6.52 23.87
N THR A 60 9.67 7.31 22.99
CA THR A 60 8.68 8.34 23.39
C THR A 60 7.25 7.82 23.44
N GLU A 61 6.90 6.85 22.60
CA GLU A 61 5.53 6.35 22.44
C GLU A 61 5.39 4.86 22.79
N GLY A 62 6.51 4.18 23.01
CA GLY A 62 6.55 2.75 23.26
C GLY A 62 6.14 1.92 22.04
N PHE A 63 5.94 0.62 22.29
CA PHE A 63 5.51 -0.34 21.27
C PHE A 63 4.14 -0.01 20.67
N ARG A 64 3.27 0.68 21.42
CA ARG A 64 1.95 1.10 20.94
C ARG A 64 2.04 2.14 19.83
N GLY A 65 3.06 3.01 19.84
CA GLY A 65 3.32 3.96 18.76
C GLY A 65 3.78 3.28 17.47
N LEU A 66 4.68 2.30 17.57
CA LEU A 66 5.19 1.54 16.41
C LEU A 66 4.11 0.68 15.74
N TYR A 67 3.14 0.20 16.50
CA TYR A 67 2.00 -0.59 15.99
C TYR A 67 0.69 0.19 15.88
N ALA A 68 0.77 1.52 15.95
CA ALA A 68 -0.41 2.36 15.83
C ALA A 68 -1.09 2.16 14.45
N GLY A 69 -2.39 1.92 14.46
CA GLY A 69 -3.15 1.63 13.23
C GLY A 69 -2.92 0.25 12.62
N PHE A 70 -2.32 -0.71 13.34
CA PHE A 70 -2.16 -2.09 12.85
C PHE A 70 -3.51 -2.79 12.62
N TYR A 71 -4.41 -2.74 13.60
CA TYR A 71 -5.76 -3.31 13.48
C TYR A 71 -6.53 -2.81 12.24
N PRO A 72 -6.71 -1.50 12.00
CA PRO A 72 -7.38 -1.03 10.80
C PRO A 72 -6.58 -1.33 9.51
N ALA A 73 -5.26 -1.51 9.58
CA ALA A 73 -4.48 -1.94 8.41
C ALA A 73 -4.84 -3.36 7.99
N VAL A 74 -4.90 -4.30 8.93
CA VAL A 74 -5.30 -5.69 8.66
C VAL A 74 -6.76 -5.73 8.22
N LEU A 75 -7.67 -5.16 9.00
CA LEU A 75 -9.10 -5.13 8.69
C LEU A 75 -9.37 -4.49 7.31
N GLY A 76 -8.77 -3.31 7.06
CA GLY A 76 -8.93 -2.60 5.81
C GLY A 76 -8.41 -3.40 4.61
N SER A 77 -7.29 -4.08 4.75
CA SER A 77 -6.73 -4.91 3.67
C SER A 77 -7.62 -6.12 3.40
N THR A 78 -8.05 -6.86 4.44
CA THR A 78 -8.94 -8.02 4.30
C THR A 78 -10.26 -7.65 3.64
N VAL A 79 -10.91 -6.57 4.10
CA VAL A 79 -12.16 -6.09 3.53
C VAL A 79 -11.96 -5.60 2.09
N SER A 80 -10.86 -4.91 1.80
CA SER A 80 -10.55 -4.43 0.44
C SER A 80 -10.44 -5.59 -0.55
N TRP A 81 -9.68 -6.63 -0.21
CA TRP A 81 -9.52 -7.80 -1.10
C TRP A 81 -10.82 -8.59 -1.26
N ALA A 82 -11.59 -8.80 -0.19
CA ALA A 82 -12.88 -9.47 -0.25
C ALA A 82 -13.86 -8.73 -1.16
N LEU A 83 -13.99 -7.41 -0.98
CA LEU A 83 -14.83 -6.57 -1.83
C LEU A 83 -14.31 -6.49 -3.27
N TYR A 84 -12.99 -6.45 -3.46
CA TYR A 84 -12.38 -6.43 -4.79
C TYR A 84 -12.75 -7.68 -5.57
N PHE A 85 -12.54 -8.87 -5.02
CA PHE A 85 -12.92 -10.12 -5.70
C PHE A 85 -14.43 -10.21 -5.96
N TYR A 86 -15.24 -9.75 -5.01
CA TYR A 86 -16.69 -9.71 -5.18
C TYR A 86 -17.12 -8.78 -6.34
N PHE A 87 -16.70 -7.51 -6.30
CA PHE A 87 -17.07 -6.52 -7.32
C PHE A 87 -16.43 -6.83 -8.67
N TYR A 88 -15.17 -7.27 -8.70
CA TYR A 88 -14.49 -7.67 -9.92
C TYR A 88 -15.19 -8.85 -10.59
N SER A 89 -15.56 -9.90 -9.84
CA SER A 89 -16.31 -11.03 -10.41
C SER A 89 -17.68 -10.60 -10.93
N LYS A 90 -18.39 -9.71 -10.22
CA LYS A 90 -19.68 -9.17 -10.69
C LYS A 90 -19.55 -8.29 -11.93
N ALA A 91 -18.56 -7.40 -11.97
CA ALA A 91 -18.27 -6.55 -13.12
C ALA A 91 -17.88 -7.42 -14.33
N LYS A 92 -16.95 -8.35 -14.13
CA LYS A 92 -16.51 -9.31 -15.15
C LYS A 92 -17.70 -10.09 -15.73
N GLN A 93 -18.56 -10.68 -14.88
CA GLN A 93 -19.77 -11.39 -15.32
C GLN A 93 -20.72 -10.48 -16.13
N ARG A 94 -20.84 -9.21 -15.76
CA ARG A 94 -21.69 -8.26 -16.49
C ARG A 94 -21.13 -7.92 -17.87
N TYR A 95 -19.82 -7.75 -18.00
CA TYR A 95 -19.17 -7.48 -19.30
C TYR A 95 -19.01 -8.71 -20.20
N LEU A 96 -18.96 -9.92 -19.63
CA LEU A 96 -18.97 -11.19 -20.37
C LEU A 96 -20.36 -11.57 -20.90
N ARG A 97 -21.43 -10.97 -20.37
CA ARG A 97 -22.81 -11.38 -20.71
C ARG A 97 -23.13 -11.30 -22.21
N ASP A 98 -22.45 -10.41 -22.93
CA ASP A 98 -22.63 -10.22 -24.39
C ASP A 98 -21.38 -10.58 -25.22
N ARG A 99 -20.36 -11.22 -24.63
CA ARG A 99 -19.09 -11.54 -25.32
C ARG A 99 -18.41 -12.81 -24.78
N ASP A 100 -17.93 -13.67 -25.67
CA ASP A 100 -17.15 -14.87 -25.30
C ASP A 100 -15.73 -14.56 -24.80
N VAL A 101 -15.16 -13.41 -25.20
CA VAL A 101 -13.80 -12.98 -24.77
C VAL A 101 -13.81 -11.50 -24.40
N LEU A 102 -13.25 -11.19 -23.23
CA LEU A 102 -13.06 -9.81 -22.76
C LEU A 102 -11.83 -9.20 -23.43
N SER A 103 -12.04 -8.07 -24.12
CA SER A 103 -10.94 -7.23 -24.59
C SER A 103 -10.14 -6.69 -23.39
N PRO A 104 -8.81 -6.49 -23.50
CA PRO A 104 -7.99 -5.89 -22.44
C PRO A 104 -8.57 -4.58 -21.87
N GLY A 105 -9.23 -3.77 -22.70
CA GLY A 105 -9.90 -2.54 -22.25
C GLY A 105 -11.11 -2.79 -21.33
N LEU A 106 -11.87 -3.87 -21.57
CA LEU A 106 -12.99 -4.24 -20.69
C LEU A 106 -12.51 -4.86 -19.39
N HIS A 107 -11.38 -5.58 -19.41
CA HIS A 107 -10.71 -6.01 -18.18
C HIS A 107 -10.30 -4.81 -17.32
N LEU A 108 -9.66 -3.81 -17.92
CA LEU A 108 -9.31 -2.57 -17.22
C LEU A 108 -10.55 -1.81 -16.72
N ALA A 109 -11.61 -1.72 -17.52
CA ALA A 109 -12.86 -1.08 -17.10
C ALA A 109 -13.50 -1.80 -15.89
N SER A 110 -13.56 -3.14 -15.92
CA SER A 110 -14.07 -3.94 -14.80
C SER A 110 -13.21 -3.82 -13.54
N ALA A 111 -11.88 -3.76 -13.69
CA ALA A 111 -10.96 -3.54 -12.59
C ALA A 111 -11.09 -2.12 -12.01
N ALA A 112 -11.29 -1.11 -12.86
CA ALA A 112 -11.50 0.27 -12.44
C ALA A 112 -12.84 0.46 -11.70
N GLU A 113 -13.93 -0.14 -12.20
CA GLU A 113 -15.25 -0.15 -11.53
C GLU A 113 -15.13 -0.80 -10.15
N ALA A 114 -14.52 -2.00 -10.08
CA ALA A 114 -14.30 -2.69 -8.81
C ALA A 114 -13.41 -1.88 -7.86
N GLY A 115 -12.30 -1.33 -8.35
CA GLY A 115 -11.38 -0.52 -7.56
C GLY A 115 -12.04 0.76 -7.02
N GLY A 116 -12.91 1.40 -7.80
CA GLY A 116 -13.69 2.57 -7.37
C GLY A 116 -14.67 2.23 -6.25
N LEU A 117 -15.44 1.15 -6.40
CA LEU A 117 -16.40 0.69 -5.40
C LEU A 117 -15.71 0.25 -4.10
N VAL A 118 -14.61 -0.50 -4.20
CA VAL A 118 -13.78 -0.88 -3.03
C VAL A 118 -13.26 0.37 -2.33
N SER A 119 -12.73 1.33 -3.09
CA SER A 119 -12.20 2.57 -2.53
C SER A 119 -13.29 3.33 -1.77
N PHE A 120 -14.49 3.42 -2.33
CA PHE A 120 -15.64 4.04 -1.67
C PHE A 120 -15.99 3.35 -0.34
N CYS A 121 -16.08 2.01 -0.33
CA CYS A 121 -16.44 1.26 0.88
C CYS A 121 -15.35 1.28 1.95
N THR A 122 -14.08 1.30 1.56
CA THR A 122 -12.94 1.11 2.48
C THR A 122 -12.28 2.41 2.91
N ASN A 123 -12.59 3.55 2.27
CA ASN A 123 -12.02 4.84 2.64
C ASN A 123 -12.12 5.19 4.14
N PRO A 124 -13.24 4.91 4.84
CA PRO A 124 -13.35 5.16 6.28
C PRO A 124 -12.27 4.42 7.09
N ILE A 125 -11.98 3.17 6.75
CA ILE A 125 -10.99 2.34 7.45
C ILE A 125 -9.59 2.91 7.22
N TRP A 126 -9.28 3.26 5.96
CA TRP A 126 -7.99 3.86 5.60
C TRP A 126 -7.78 5.22 6.24
N LEU A 127 -8.84 6.04 6.38
CA LEU A 127 -8.78 7.31 7.10
C LEU A 127 -8.42 7.09 8.57
N ILE A 128 -9.11 6.19 9.26
CA ILE A 128 -8.87 5.89 10.68
C ILE A 128 -7.44 5.35 10.87
N LYS A 129 -6.97 4.46 9.98
CA LYS A 129 -5.57 3.98 9.98
C LYS A 129 -4.61 5.17 9.95
N THR A 130 -4.78 6.08 8.99
CA THR A 130 -3.85 7.22 8.84
C THR A 130 -3.86 8.13 10.07
N ARG A 131 -5.02 8.40 10.68
CA ARG A 131 -5.12 9.24 11.88
C ARG A 131 -4.46 8.60 13.11
N LEU A 132 -4.65 7.29 13.28
CA LEU A 132 -3.98 6.54 14.35
C LEU A 132 -2.46 6.48 14.15
N GLN A 133 -1.96 6.46 12.91
CA GLN A 133 -0.51 6.48 12.63
C GLN A 133 0.13 7.86 12.86
N LEU A 134 -0.65 8.94 12.68
CA LEU A 134 -0.17 10.32 12.75
C LEU A 134 -0.25 10.94 14.15
N GLN A 135 -0.99 10.34 15.09
CA GLN A 135 -1.04 10.82 16.46
C GLN A 135 0.35 10.79 17.12
N THR A 136 0.68 11.84 17.87
CA THR A 136 1.90 11.97 18.68
C THR A 136 1.53 12.26 20.15
N PRO A 137 2.43 12.02 21.12
CA PRO A 137 2.15 12.24 22.55
C PRO A 137 1.73 13.68 22.92
N GLN A 138 2.03 14.65 22.05
CA GLN A 138 1.71 16.07 22.25
C GLN A 138 0.23 16.40 21.95
N HIS A 139 -0.57 15.41 21.55
CA HIS A 139 -1.99 15.59 21.28
C HIS A 139 -2.79 15.70 22.59
N ALA A 140 -3.60 16.74 22.71
CA ALA A 140 -4.44 16.99 23.88
C ALA A 140 -5.45 15.85 24.16
N ARG A 141 -5.86 15.11 23.12
CA ARG A 141 -6.73 13.93 23.23
C ARG A 141 -6.29 12.86 22.22
N PRO A 142 -5.37 11.95 22.58
CA PRO A 142 -4.97 10.86 21.70
C PRO A 142 -6.12 9.85 21.54
N TYR A 143 -6.23 9.24 20.38
CA TYR A 143 -7.24 8.20 20.16
C TYR A 143 -6.86 6.93 20.90
N SER A 144 -7.77 6.40 21.70
CA SER A 144 -7.52 5.15 22.43
C SER A 144 -7.51 3.93 21.51
N GLY A 145 -8.20 3.98 20.37
CA GLY A 145 -8.24 2.89 19.40
C GLY A 145 -9.15 3.16 18.20
N PHE A 146 -9.45 2.11 17.42
CA PHE A 146 -10.25 2.21 16.20
C PHE A 146 -11.66 2.73 16.44
N HIS A 147 -12.37 2.17 17.42
CA HIS A 147 -13.75 2.57 17.73
C HIS A 147 -13.84 4.02 18.25
N ASP A 148 -12.90 4.40 19.12
CA ASP A 148 -12.82 5.76 19.66
C ASP A 148 -12.51 6.79 18.56
N ALA A 149 -11.59 6.45 17.65
CA ALA A 149 -11.32 7.26 16.48
C ALA A 149 -12.56 7.39 15.57
N LEU A 150 -13.25 6.30 15.27
CA LEU A 150 -14.47 6.34 14.46
C LEU A 150 -15.56 7.21 15.11
N ARG A 151 -15.82 7.02 16.41
CA ARG A 151 -16.83 7.79 17.16
C ARG A 151 -16.48 9.28 17.18
N THR A 152 -15.24 9.62 17.47
CA THR A 152 -14.78 11.02 17.53
C THR A 152 -14.90 11.69 16.17
N ILE A 153 -14.51 11.01 15.08
CA ILE A 153 -14.66 11.54 13.72
C ILE A 153 -16.13 11.80 13.38
N LEU A 154 -17.01 10.84 13.68
CA LEU A 154 -18.43 10.97 13.37
C LEU A 154 -19.12 12.07 14.18
N THR A 155 -18.71 12.27 15.43
CA THR A 155 -19.31 13.26 16.33
C THR A 155 -18.76 14.67 16.11
N GLU A 156 -17.45 14.84 15.91
CA GLU A 156 -16.82 16.15 15.78
C GLU A 156 -16.77 16.67 14.34
N GLU A 157 -16.69 15.79 13.33
CA GLU A 157 -16.52 16.20 11.92
C GLU A 157 -17.66 15.77 11.01
N GLY A 158 -18.48 14.82 11.45
CA GLY A 158 -19.58 14.25 10.69
C GLY A 158 -19.16 13.17 9.71
N TRP A 159 -20.16 12.51 9.12
CA TRP A 159 -19.97 11.35 8.23
C TRP A 159 -19.21 11.69 6.93
N ARG A 160 -19.33 12.92 6.41
CA ARG A 160 -18.62 13.35 5.19
C ARG A 160 -17.10 13.37 5.38
N ALA A 161 -16.62 13.54 6.61
CA ALA A 161 -15.19 13.52 6.91
C ALA A 161 -14.55 12.14 6.60
N LEU A 162 -15.31 11.05 6.75
CA LEU A 162 -14.86 9.69 6.44
C LEU A 162 -14.51 9.48 4.96
N TYR A 163 -15.00 10.36 4.07
CA TYR A 163 -14.77 10.30 2.63
C TYR A 163 -13.76 11.35 2.13
N ARG A 164 -13.16 12.15 3.04
CA ARG A 164 -12.08 13.06 2.66
C ARG A 164 -10.85 12.27 2.18
N GLY A 165 -10.25 12.75 1.10
CA GLY A 165 -9.14 12.08 0.43
C GLY A 165 -9.54 10.90 -0.46
N LEU A 166 -10.83 10.70 -0.76
CA LEU A 166 -11.27 9.66 -1.72
C LEU A 166 -10.77 9.96 -3.14
N VAL A 167 -10.94 11.20 -3.63
CA VAL A 167 -10.44 11.62 -4.95
C VAL A 167 -8.93 11.39 -5.06
N PRO A 168 -8.12 11.87 -4.08
CA PRO A 168 -6.73 11.47 -3.98
C PRO A 168 -6.48 9.97 -4.00
N GLY A 169 -7.26 9.20 -3.22
CA GLY A 169 -7.15 7.74 -3.16
C GLY A 169 -7.40 7.05 -4.50
N LEU A 170 -8.33 7.56 -5.32
CA LEU A 170 -8.60 7.04 -6.65
C LEU A 170 -7.45 7.33 -7.63
N PHE A 171 -6.80 8.49 -7.54
CA PHE A 171 -5.57 8.76 -8.30
C PHE A 171 -4.43 7.80 -7.95
N LEU A 172 -4.44 7.21 -6.76
CA LEU A 172 -3.46 6.18 -6.40
C LEU A 172 -3.62 4.90 -7.23
N VAL A 173 -4.80 4.64 -7.82
CA VAL A 173 -5.00 3.50 -8.74
C VAL A 173 -4.13 3.65 -10.00
N THR A 174 -3.88 4.89 -10.44
CA THR A 174 -2.96 5.18 -11.55
C THR A 174 -1.54 4.67 -11.29
N HIS A 175 -1.11 4.58 -10.02
CA HIS A 175 0.19 4.01 -9.65
C HIS A 175 0.35 2.57 -10.15
N GLY A 176 -0.70 1.75 -10.01
CA GLY A 176 -0.70 0.36 -10.45
C GLY A 176 -0.62 0.24 -11.97
N ALA A 177 -1.34 1.12 -12.68
CA ALA A 177 -1.26 1.20 -14.15
C ALA A 177 0.15 1.58 -14.62
N ILE A 178 0.75 2.62 -14.03
CA ILE A 178 2.12 3.04 -14.37
C ILE A 178 3.13 1.92 -14.07
N GLN A 179 2.97 1.21 -12.95
CA GLN A 179 3.82 0.07 -12.62
C GLN A 179 3.68 -1.05 -13.66
N PHE A 180 2.46 -1.39 -14.04
CA PHE A 180 2.24 -2.46 -15.02
C PHE A 180 2.83 -2.09 -16.38
N THR A 181 2.57 -0.88 -16.87
CA THR A 181 3.17 -0.39 -18.13
C THR A 181 4.69 -0.35 -18.06
N ALA A 182 5.27 0.16 -16.97
CA ALA A 182 6.72 0.16 -16.79
C ALA A 182 7.30 -1.26 -16.75
N TYR A 183 6.58 -2.22 -16.15
CA TYR A 183 6.98 -3.62 -16.15
C TYR A 183 6.98 -4.22 -17.56
N GLU A 184 5.93 -3.98 -18.34
CA GLU A 184 5.83 -4.47 -19.72
C GLU A 184 6.94 -3.89 -20.62
N GLU A 185 7.19 -2.59 -20.54
CA GLU A 185 8.24 -1.94 -21.33
C GLU A 185 9.64 -2.41 -20.94
N LEU A 186 9.93 -2.51 -19.64
CA LEU A 186 11.22 -3.06 -19.17
C LEU A 186 11.39 -4.53 -19.58
N ARG A 187 10.32 -5.33 -19.51
CA ARG A 187 10.34 -6.73 -19.93
C ARG A 187 10.64 -6.85 -21.43
N LYS A 188 10.03 -6.02 -22.29
CA LYS A 188 10.33 -6.00 -23.73
C LYS A 188 11.80 -5.69 -24.01
N VAL A 189 12.36 -4.71 -23.32
CA VAL A 189 13.78 -4.33 -23.47
C VAL A 189 14.71 -5.48 -23.06
N VAL A 190 14.45 -6.12 -21.91
CA VAL A 190 15.28 -7.23 -21.44
C VAL A 190 15.20 -8.45 -22.36
N ILE A 191 14.01 -8.76 -22.88
CA ILE A 191 13.84 -9.83 -23.87
C ILE A 191 14.65 -9.50 -25.13
N ASN A 192 14.56 -8.27 -25.65
CA ASN A 192 15.29 -7.88 -26.86
C ASN A 192 16.81 -8.01 -26.71
N ILE A 193 17.36 -7.57 -25.58
CA ILE A 193 18.80 -7.70 -25.28
C ILE A 193 19.22 -9.18 -25.23
N ARG A 194 18.43 -10.04 -24.57
CA ARG A 194 18.77 -11.48 -24.49
C ARG A 194 18.59 -12.23 -25.79
N THR A 195 17.61 -11.84 -26.60
CA THR A 195 17.44 -12.40 -27.96
C THR A 195 18.63 -12.02 -28.84
N GLU A 196 19.18 -10.81 -28.71
CA GLU A 196 20.41 -10.38 -29.40
C GLU A 196 21.66 -11.15 -28.90
N GLU A 197 21.75 -11.47 -27.61
CA GLU A 197 22.90 -12.19 -27.03
C GLU A 197 22.89 -13.70 -27.29
N SER A 198 21.72 -14.36 -27.28
CA SER A 198 21.65 -15.83 -27.39
C SER A 198 21.63 -16.38 -28.82
N GLY A 199 21.31 -15.57 -29.84
CA GLY A 199 21.34 -15.97 -31.25
C GLY A 199 20.39 -17.13 -31.66
N ASP A 200 19.69 -17.74 -30.70
CA ASP A 200 18.79 -18.88 -30.88
C ASP A 200 17.32 -18.46 -30.90
N ASN A 201 16.56 -19.02 -31.84
CA ASN A 201 15.11 -18.84 -31.96
C ASN A 201 14.37 -19.69 -30.91
N PHE A 202 14.21 -19.18 -29.69
CA PHE A 202 13.33 -19.79 -28.70
C PHE A 202 11.85 -19.60 -29.08
N ASN A 203 11.04 -20.66 -28.95
CA ASN A 203 9.61 -20.65 -29.29
C ASN A 203 8.74 -19.83 -28.33
N SER A 204 9.25 -19.47 -27.14
CA SER A 204 8.54 -18.71 -26.11
C SER A 204 9.45 -17.65 -25.49
N PRO A 205 9.08 -16.36 -25.48
CA PRO A 205 9.88 -15.30 -24.85
C PRO A 205 9.97 -15.44 -23.31
N ASP A 206 9.13 -16.27 -22.69
CA ASP A 206 9.12 -16.52 -21.25
C ASP A 206 10.19 -17.53 -20.79
N ASP A 207 10.69 -18.39 -21.68
CA ASP A 207 11.73 -19.39 -21.35
C ASP A 207 13.13 -18.77 -21.23
N LEU A 208 13.30 -17.51 -21.66
CA LEU A 208 14.56 -16.76 -21.61
C LEU A 208 14.80 -16.06 -20.25
N LEU A 209 13.78 -15.97 -19.40
CA LEU A 209 13.82 -15.20 -18.16
C LEU A 209 13.90 -16.13 -16.95
N ASP A 210 14.93 -15.95 -16.15
CA ASP A 210 15.06 -16.66 -14.88
C ASP A 210 14.26 -15.97 -13.77
N SER A 211 14.04 -16.66 -12.66
CA SER A 211 13.37 -16.14 -11.46
C SER A 211 14.00 -14.83 -10.96
N ILE A 212 15.32 -14.68 -11.13
CA ILE A 212 16.07 -13.47 -10.79
C ILE A 212 15.69 -12.32 -11.73
N ASP A 213 15.51 -12.57 -13.02
CA ASP A 213 15.14 -11.54 -14.00
C ASP A 213 13.73 -11.03 -13.72
N TYR A 214 12.79 -11.92 -13.40
CA TYR A 214 11.45 -11.53 -12.95
C TYR A 214 11.49 -10.69 -11.68
N ALA A 215 12.38 -11.01 -10.73
CA ALA A 215 12.56 -10.23 -9.51
C ALA A 215 13.16 -8.84 -9.79
N VAL A 216 14.16 -8.75 -10.66
CA VAL A 216 14.82 -7.48 -11.05
C VAL A 216 13.86 -6.61 -11.86
N LEU A 217 13.13 -7.17 -12.81
CA LEU A 217 12.08 -6.48 -13.59
C LEU A 217 10.96 -5.97 -12.67
N GLY A 218 10.50 -6.80 -11.73
CA GLY A 218 9.49 -6.41 -10.76
C GLY A 218 9.96 -5.29 -9.84
N ALA A 219 11.20 -5.36 -9.34
CA ALA A 219 11.80 -4.36 -8.48
C ALA A 219 12.05 -3.03 -9.21
N SER A 220 12.66 -3.07 -10.39
CA SER A 220 12.94 -1.88 -11.21
C SER A 220 11.67 -1.17 -11.67
N SER A 221 10.67 -1.91 -12.16
CA SER A 221 9.36 -1.34 -12.49
C SER A 221 8.70 -0.66 -11.28
N LYS A 222 8.71 -1.33 -10.13
CA LYS A 222 8.14 -0.78 -8.89
C LYS A 222 8.88 0.48 -8.46
N LEU A 223 10.20 0.53 -8.60
CA LEU A 223 10.99 1.73 -8.31
C LEU A 223 10.70 2.87 -9.28
N THR A 224 10.66 2.61 -10.58
CA THR A 224 10.34 3.60 -11.61
C THR A 224 8.95 4.18 -11.43
N SER A 225 7.94 3.33 -11.24
CA SER A 225 6.57 3.78 -10.94
C SER A 225 6.50 4.54 -9.61
N THR A 226 7.23 4.07 -8.60
CA THR A 226 7.30 4.76 -7.31
C THR A 226 7.90 6.15 -7.50
N LEU A 227 9.03 6.30 -8.22
CA LEU A 227 9.69 7.58 -8.46
C LEU A 227 8.81 8.56 -9.26
N LEU A 228 8.12 8.07 -10.29
CA LEU A 228 7.21 8.87 -11.11
C LEU A 228 5.95 9.30 -10.34
N THR A 229 5.40 8.40 -9.53
CA THR A 229 4.15 8.66 -8.80
C THR A 229 4.40 9.34 -7.44
N TYR A 230 5.61 9.26 -6.89
CA TYR A 230 5.92 9.72 -5.53
C TYR A 230 5.50 11.16 -5.23
N PRO A 231 5.75 12.15 -6.13
CA PRO A 231 5.33 13.53 -5.91
C PRO A 231 3.81 13.65 -5.75
N PHE A 232 3.07 12.82 -6.48
CA PHE A 232 1.62 12.72 -6.33
C PHE A 232 1.25 11.97 -5.05
N GLN A 233 1.89 10.84 -4.72
CA GLN A 233 1.57 10.05 -3.51
C GLN A 233 1.72 10.83 -2.20
N ALA A 234 2.76 11.66 -2.08
CA ALA A 234 2.98 12.49 -0.89
C ALA A 234 1.80 13.47 -0.70
N ARG A 235 1.41 14.15 -1.79
CA ARG A 235 0.30 15.12 -1.84
C ARG A 235 -1.04 14.58 -1.34
N LEU A 236 -1.38 13.34 -1.67
CA LEU A 236 -2.68 12.71 -1.34
C LEU A 236 -2.85 12.49 0.17
N LYS A 237 -1.74 12.43 0.93
CA LYS A 237 -1.76 12.25 2.39
C LYS A 237 -1.93 13.59 3.13
N TYR A 238 -1.51 14.71 2.53
CA TYR A 238 -1.66 16.05 3.11
C TYR A 238 -3.09 16.55 3.15
N GLU A 239 -3.97 16.04 2.29
CA GLU A 239 -5.39 16.38 2.29
C GLU A 239 -6.16 15.81 3.52
N LYS A 240 -5.47 15.08 4.41
CA LYS A 240 -6.06 14.32 5.52
C LYS A 240 -5.91 14.91 6.94
N PRO A 241 -5.94 16.23 7.15
CA PRO A 241 -6.47 16.67 8.44
C PRO A 241 -7.49 17.80 8.31
N PHE A 242 -8.74 17.47 8.64
CA PHE A 242 -9.51 18.40 9.44
C PHE A 242 -9.41 17.90 10.88
N LEU A 243 -8.72 18.66 11.72
CA LEU A 243 -8.93 18.74 13.16
C LEU A 243 -8.10 19.90 13.68
N HIS A 244 -8.76 20.79 14.42
CA HIS A 244 -8.16 21.88 15.20
C HIS A 244 -6.98 21.42 16.09
N ILE A 245 -6.89 20.12 16.39
CA ILE A 245 -5.87 19.50 17.24
C ILE A 245 -4.46 19.54 16.62
N PHE A 246 -4.30 19.47 15.29
CA PHE A 246 -2.96 19.41 14.69
C PHE A 246 -2.34 20.76 14.32
N ARG A 247 -3.07 21.90 14.43
CA ARG A 247 -2.61 23.25 14.00
C ARG A 247 -1.88 23.26 12.64
N VAL A 248 -2.21 22.35 11.73
CA VAL A 248 -1.64 22.34 10.37
C VAL A 248 -2.40 23.38 9.55
N PRO A 249 -1.73 24.24 8.76
CA PRO A 249 -2.41 25.18 7.89
C PRO A 249 -3.42 24.46 6.98
N ARG A 250 -4.57 25.12 6.78
CA ARG A 250 -5.68 24.61 5.97
C ARG A 250 -5.24 24.53 4.51
N TYR A 251 -4.86 23.35 4.03
CA TYR A 251 -4.67 23.12 2.61
C TYR A 251 -6.05 23.06 1.94
N MET A 252 -6.38 24.08 1.15
CA MET A 252 -7.70 24.21 0.51
C MET A 252 -7.88 23.23 -0.66
N ASP A 253 -6.82 23.03 -1.44
CA ASP A 253 -6.84 22.20 -2.64
C ASP A 253 -5.58 21.36 -2.71
N SER A 254 -5.66 20.22 -3.40
CA SER A 254 -4.46 19.46 -3.75
C SER A 254 -3.49 20.39 -4.49
N TRP A 255 -3.94 21.26 -5.42
CA TRP A 255 -3.10 22.26 -6.11
C TRP A 255 -2.23 23.09 -5.17
N HIS A 256 -2.86 23.61 -4.10
CA HIS A 256 -2.22 24.39 -3.06
C HIS A 256 -1.11 23.61 -2.36
N VAL A 257 -1.33 22.33 -2.02
CA VAL A 257 -0.32 21.47 -1.37
C VAL A 257 0.97 21.40 -2.19
N VAL A 258 0.91 21.10 -3.49
CA VAL A 258 2.16 20.98 -4.31
C VAL A 258 2.86 22.31 -4.45
N LYS A 259 2.10 23.40 -4.65
CA LYS A 259 2.71 24.72 -4.78
C LYS A 259 3.44 25.08 -3.49
N GLU A 260 2.86 24.78 -2.33
CA GLU A 260 3.53 24.99 -1.05
C GLU A 260 4.70 24.03 -0.83
N THR A 261 4.56 22.73 -1.04
CA THR A 261 5.66 21.78 -0.90
C THR A 261 6.84 22.16 -1.80
N ALA A 262 6.59 22.52 -3.07
CA ALA A 262 7.62 22.95 -3.99
C ALA A 262 8.30 24.27 -3.55
N ARG A 263 7.52 25.23 -3.03
CA ARG A 263 8.02 26.53 -2.60
C ARG A 263 8.86 26.45 -1.31
N TYR A 264 8.51 25.56 -0.39
CA TYR A 264 9.07 25.57 0.96
C TYR A 264 10.01 24.39 1.25
N GLU A 265 9.79 23.22 0.65
CA GLU A 265 10.66 22.05 0.81
C GLU A 265 11.50 21.73 -0.42
N GLY A 266 11.19 22.38 -1.55
CA GLY A 266 11.81 22.10 -2.83
C GLY A 266 11.56 20.67 -3.32
N LEU A 267 12.38 20.20 -4.26
CA LEU A 267 12.26 18.86 -4.83
C LEU A 267 12.48 17.74 -3.80
N ARG A 268 13.24 17.99 -2.73
CA ARG A 268 13.54 16.99 -1.69
C ARG A 268 12.34 16.67 -0.80
N GLY A 269 11.40 17.60 -0.62
CA GLY A 269 10.17 17.37 0.15
C GLY A 269 9.32 16.25 -0.43
N PHE A 270 9.20 16.23 -1.78
CA PHE A 270 8.42 15.21 -2.47
C PHE A 270 8.93 13.79 -2.20
N TYR A 271 10.25 13.59 -2.08
CA TYR A 271 10.88 12.28 -1.87
C TYR A 271 11.06 11.86 -0.39
N ARG A 272 10.52 12.62 0.57
CA ARG A 272 10.58 12.26 1.99
C ARG A 272 9.91 10.92 2.26
N GLY A 273 10.62 10.04 2.98
CA GLY A 273 10.15 8.69 3.31
C GLY A 273 10.42 7.62 2.24
N ILE A 274 11.11 7.95 1.13
CA ILE A 274 11.45 6.95 0.11
C ILE A 274 12.39 5.87 0.67
N THR A 275 13.35 6.25 1.52
CA THR A 275 14.26 5.30 2.18
C THR A 275 13.49 4.31 3.07
N ALA A 276 12.50 4.78 3.83
CA ALA A 276 11.64 3.91 4.63
C ALA A 276 10.78 2.98 3.75
N ASN A 277 10.32 3.47 2.58
CA ASN A 277 9.58 2.66 1.61
C ASN A 277 10.45 1.55 0.98
N VAL A 278 11.68 1.86 0.58
CA VAL A 278 12.63 0.90 0.00
C VAL A 278 13.02 -0.14 1.06
N LEU A 279 13.37 0.32 2.26
CA LEU A 279 13.74 -0.55 3.39
C LEU A 279 12.60 -1.47 3.82
N LYS A 280 11.35 -1.05 3.63
CA LYS A 280 10.18 -1.91 3.84
C LYS A 280 10.04 -2.97 2.75
N ASN A 281 10.13 -2.57 1.48
CA ASN A 281 9.71 -3.43 0.37
C ASN A 281 10.63 -4.63 0.15
N ALA A 282 11.95 -4.49 0.33
CA ALA A 282 12.89 -5.59 0.10
C ALA A 282 12.74 -6.73 1.13
N PRO A 283 12.75 -6.50 2.46
CA PRO A 283 12.59 -7.57 3.44
C PRO A 283 11.18 -8.15 3.48
N ALA A 284 10.15 -7.34 3.20
CA ALA A 284 8.76 -7.80 3.22
C ALA A 284 8.50 -8.93 2.22
N ALA A 285 9.08 -8.84 1.01
CA ALA A 285 8.98 -9.89 0.01
C ALA A 285 9.60 -11.20 0.51
N SER A 286 10.83 -11.14 1.02
CA SER A 286 11.53 -12.32 1.55
C SER A 286 10.77 -12.97 2.72
N ILE A 287 10.26 -12.18 3.65
CA ILE A 287 9.51 -12.68 4.82
C ILE A 287 8.20 -13.35 4.37
N THR A 288 7.51 -12.78 3.39
CA THR A 288 6.27 -13.39 2.86
C THR A 288 6.53 -14.79 2.35
N PHE A 289 7.57 -14.97 1.52
CA PHE A 289 7.92 -16.28 0.96
C PHE A 289 8.37 -17.27 2.04
N ILE A 290 9.25 -16.86 2.96
CA ILE A 290 9.72 -17.73 4.04
C ILE A 290 8.56 -18.21 4.91
N VAL A 291 7.66 -17.31 5.30
CA VAL A 291 6.53 -17.67 6.16
C VAL A 291 5.52 -18.53 5.39
N TYR A 292 5.27 -18.22 4.12
CA TYR A 292 4.38 -19.02 3.27
C TYR A 292 4.86 -20.47 3.15
N GLU A 293 6.14 -20.67 2.80
CA GLU A 293 6.73 -22.01 2.64
C GLU A 293 6.72 -22.79 3.94
N ASN A 294 7.07 -22.15 5.06
CA ASN A 294 7.09 -22.80 6.37
C ASN A 294 5.69 -23.22 6.82
N VAL A 295 4.68 -22.35 6.66
CA VAL A 295 3.30 -22.66 7.06
C VAL A 295 2.71 -23.75 6.17
N LEU A 296 2.94 -23.67 4.87
CA LEU A 296 2.47 -24.69 3.93
C LEU A 296 3.10 -26.06 4.21
N THR A 297 4.41 -26.08 4.52
CA THR A 297 5.12 -27.31 4.91
C THR A 297 4.55 -27.89 6.19
N MET A 298 4.28 -27.08 7.21
CA MET A 298 3.65 -27.54 8.46
C MET A 298 2.25 -28.13 8.23
N LEU A 299 1.43 -27.49 7.40
CA LEU A 299 0.07 -27.97 7.09
C LEU A 299 0.12 -29.32 6.35
N LYS A 300 1.00 -29.44 5.36
CA LYS A 300 1.21 -30.71 4.62
C LYS A 300 1.76 -31.84 5.51
N LEU A 301 2.67 -31.53 6.43
CA LEU A 301 3.22 -32.50 7.38
C LEU A 301 2.18 -32.99 8.38
N ARG A 302 1.25 -32.13 8.81
CA ARG A 302 0.15 -32.52 9.69
C ARG A 302 -0.82 -33.48 9.00
N LYS A 303 -1.18 -33.19 7.74
CA LYS A 303 -2.02 -34.07 6.92
C LYS A 303 -1.41 -35.47 6.71
N ARG A 304 -0.08 -35.57 6.59
CA ARG A 304 0.63 -36.87 6.50
C ARG A 304 0.66 -37.68 7.80
N LYS A 305 0.44 -37.04 8.95
CA LYS A 305 0.39 -37.72 10.27
C LYS A 305 -1.01 -38.21 10.63
N ASP A 306 -2.05 -37.65 10.01
CA ASP A 306 -3.45 -37.99 10.22
C ASP A 306 -3.97 -39.06 9.23
N LEU A 307 -3.09 -39.55 8.33
CA LEU A 307 -3.29 -40.67 7.38
C LEU A 307 -2.51 -41.90 7.86
#